data_AF-A0A4Z1EJQ7-F1
#
_entry.id   AF-A0A4Z1EJQ7-F1
#
_cell.length_a   1.000
_cell.length_b   1.000
_cell.length_c   1.000
_cell.angle_alpha   90.00
_cell.angle_beta   90.00
_cell.angle_gamma   90.00
#
_symmetry.space_group_name_H-M   'P 1'
#
loop_
_entity.id
_entity.type
_entity.pdbx_description
1 polymer ?
#
loop_
_entity_poly.entity_id
_entity_poly.type
_entity_poly.pdbx_seq_one_letter_code
_entity_poly.pdbx_strand_id
1 'polypeptide(L)'
;MTVIYGSQSGVMLSATHSLFGYNVTAATMSSLVAPLIAKIRAQGYKTNGSIAIDLSTPTEFANFTSLFHAINPESTTGSAGTASLMSSRLLGREQLTDISQDQLVRYLQRTLKSQSGSGGLMIFGMQGGKGPASVPAEMRGALNPSWRTEYLHAITMGASVNTTADRKLA
;
A
#
# COMPACT_ATOMS: atom_id res chain seq x y z
N MET A 1 -1.01 7.29 8.19
CA MET A 1 0.13 6.76 8.95
C MET A 1 1.32 6.69 8.03
N THR A 2 2.43 7.32 8.40
CA THR A 2 3.67 7.33 7.60
C THR A 2 4.79 6.70 8.43
N VAL A 3 5.51 5.74 7.87
CA VAL A 3 6.63 5.03 8.50
C VAL A 3 7.84 5.19 7.60
N ILE A 4 8.89 5.85 8.10
CA ILE A 4 10.15 6.07 7.38
C ILE A 4 11.25 5.27 8.07
N TYR A 5 11.96 4.46 7.31
CA TYR A 5 13.13 3.69 7.74
C TYR A 5 14.41 4.38 7.23
N GLY A 6 15.36 4.60 8.13
CA GLY A 6 16.71 5.02 7.78
C GLY A 6 17.71 3.91 8.09
N SER A 7 18.44 3.41 7.08
CA SER A 7 19.65 2.63 7.34
C SER A 7 20.87 3.57 7.38
N GLN A 8 21.86 3.24 8.23
CA GLN A 8 23.18 3.90 8.21
C GLN A 8 24.00 3.60 6.93
N SER A 9 23.40 3.00 5.88
CA SER A 9 24.07 2.60 4.64
C SER A 9 23.50 3.28 3.37
N GLY A 10 22.79 4.40 3.49
CA GLY A 10 22.34 5.20 2.34
C GLY A 10 21.11 4.67 1.58
N VAL A 11 20.41 3.67 2.12
CA VAL A 11 19.10 3.23 1.57
C VAL A 11 18.00 3.72 2.50
N MET A 12 17.20 4.68 2.02
CA MET A 12 16.00 5.15 2.71
C MET A 12 14.78 4.37 2.20
N LEU A 13 14.09 3.66 3.09
CA LEU A 13 12.80 3.03 2.79
C LEU A 13 11.72 3.92 3.43
N SER A 14 10.73 4.35 2.66
CA SER A 14 9.58 5.07 3.18
C SER A 14 8.31 4.31 2.84
N ALA A 15 7.39 4.22 3.79
CA ALA A 15 6.11 3.56 3.65
C ALA A 15 5.01 4.46 4.22
N THR A 16 4.10 4.91 3.37
CA THR A 16 2.91 5.65 3.80
C THR A 16 1.68 4.79 3.56
N HIS A 17 0.80 4.72 4.55
CA HIS A 17 -0.49 4.07 4.41
C HIS A 17 -1.60 4.92 5.02
N SER A 18 -2.59 5.23 4.19
CA SER A 18 -3.79 5.96 4.56
C SER A 18 -4.94 4.98 4.70
N LEU A 19 -5.41 4.83 5.93
CA LEU A 19 -6.57 4.01 6.25
C LEU A 19 -7.80 4.90 6.31
N PHE A 20 -8.87 4.49 5.65
CA PHE A 20 -10.16 5.17 5.67
C PHE A 20 -11.28 4.13 5.80
N GLY A 21 -12.43 4.56 6.31
CA GLY A 21 -13.60 3.73 6.48
C GLY A 21 -14.87 4.54 6.26
N TYR A 22 -15.89 3.90 5.69
CA TYR A 22 -17.19 4.52 5.47
C TYR A 22 -18.09 4.31 6.68
N ASN A 23 -18.81 5.36 7.08
CA ASN A 23 -19.73 5.33 8.24
C ASN A 23 -19.03 4.91 9.55
N VAL A 24 -17.79 5.37 9.75
CA VAL A 24 -16.99 5.11 10.95
C VAL A 24 -16.60 6.45 11.58
N THR A 25 -16.77 6.58 12.90
CA THR A 25 -16.31 7.75 13.67
C THR A 25 -14.80 7.69 13.92
N ALA A 26 -14.17 8.83 14.19
CA ALA A 26 -12.75 8.90 14.51
C ALA A 26 -12.38 8.05 15.74
N ALA A 27 -13.26 7.99 16.74
CA ALA A 27 -13.07 7.15 17.93
C ALA A 27 -13.07 5.65 17.57
N THR A 28 -14.04 5.20 16.77
CA THR A 28 -14.12 3.81 16.31
C THR A 28 -12.94 3.44 15.43
N MET A 29 -12.53 4.33 14.51
CA MET A 29 -11.32 4.12 13.69
C MET A 29 -10.08 4.01 14.56
N SER A 30 -9.91 4.91 15.55
CA SER A 30 -8.77 4.89 16.48
C SER A 30 -8.69 3.58 17.26
N SER A 31 -9.83 3.10 17.77
CA SER A 31 -9.93 1.81 18.46
C SER A 31 -9.56 0.64 17.53
N LEU A 32 -10.05 0.66 16.29
CA LEU A 32 -9.78 -0.37 15.29
C LEU A 32 -8.28 -0.49 14.94
N VAL A 33 -7.56 0.63 14.84
CA VAL A 33 -6.13 0.64 14.47
C VAL A 33 -5.18 0.56 15.67
N ALA A 34 -5.67 0.72 16.91
CA ALA A 34 -4.85 0.72 18.10
C ALA A 34 -3.94 -0.52 18.25
N PRO A 35 -4.42 -1.76 17.97
CA PRO A 35 -3.56 -2.95 18.05
C PRO A 35 -2.40 -2.93 17.03
N LEU A 36 -2.63 -2.38 15.84
CA LEU A 36 -1.59 -2.23 14.81
C LEU A 36 -0.54 -1.21 15.27
N ILE A 37 -0.97 -0.05 15.77
CA ILE A 37 -0.10 1.00 16.30
C ILE A 37 0.77 0.46 17.44
N ALA A 38 0.19 -0.31 18.36
CA ALA A 38 0.91 -0.93 19.46
C ALA A 38 2.02 -1.87 18.96
N LYS A 39 1.71 -2.71 17.96
CA LYS A 39 2.72 -3.60 17.33
C LYS A 39 3.83 -2.82 16.64
N ILE A 40 3.51 -1.77 15.89
CA ILE A 40 4.50 -0.92 15.22
C ILE A 40 5.43 -0.27 16.25
N ARG A 41 4.88 0.29 17.34
CA ARG A 41 5.67 0.89 18.43
C ARG A 41 6.61 -0.13 19.08
N ALA A 42 6.11 -1.33 19.35
CA ALA A 42 6.89 -2.41 19.96
C ALA A 42 8.06 -2.89 19.08
N GLN A 43 7.92 -2.81 17.74
CA GLN A 43 8.94 -3.27 16.79
C GLN A 43 10.07 -2.28 16.56
N GLY A 44 9.98 -1.02 17.01
CA GLY A 44 11.13 -0.12 16.87
C GLY A 44 10.88 1.38 16.94
N TYR A 45 9.99 1.88 17.80
CA TYR A 45 10.06 3.29 18.17
C TYR A 45 11.29 3.52 19.06
N LYS A 46 12.49 3.58 18.47
CA LYS A 46 13.70 3.99 19.16
C LYS A 46 13.99 5.43 18.76
N THR A 47 13.85 6.33 19.72
CA THR A 47 14.23 7.76 19.64
C THR A 47 15.67 7.99 19.17
N ASN A 48 16.51 6.95 19.14
CA ASN A 48 17.92 6.98 18.71
C ASN A 48 18.24 6.19 17.41
N GLY A 49 17.32 6.11 16.43
CA GLY A 49 17.73 6.12 15.01
C GLY A 49 17.69 4.83 14.18
N SER A 50 16.51 4.23 13.96
CA SER A 50 16.33 3.30 12.81
C SER A 50 14.98 3.42 12.10
N ILE A 51 13.90 3.77 12.83
CA ILE A 51 12.56 3.94 12.28
C ILE A 51 11.93 5.21 12.85
N ALA A 52 11.54 6.14 11.98
CA ALA A 52 10.69 7.28 12.32
C ALA A 52 9.24 6.94 11.96
N ILE A 53 8.33 7.08 12.90
CA ILE A 53 6.91 6.76 12.71
C ILE A 53 6.09 8.01 13.01
N ASP A 54 5.29 8.43 12.04
CA ASP A 54 4.32 9.51 12.16
C ASP A 54 2.89 8.96 12.08
N LEU A 55 2.11 9.23 13.13
CA LEU A 55 0.75 8.78 13.32
C LEU A 55 -0.18 9.98 13.41
N SER A 56 -1.06 10.11 12.42
CA SER A 56 -2.13 11.10 12.41
C SER A 56 -3.36 10.61 13.18
N THR A 57 -4.07 11.52 13.84
CA THR A 57 -5.42 11.24 14.35
C THR A 57 -6.40 11.09 13.18
N PRO A 58 -7.41 10.20 13.26
CA PRO A 58 -8.43 10.10 12.23
C PRO A 58 -9.23 11.40 12.11
N THR A 59 -9.51 11.81 10.87
CA THR A 59 -10.37 12.95 10.53
C THR A 59 -11.71 12.44 10.03
N GLU A 60 -12.80 13.01 10.52
CA GLU A 60 -14.14 12.73 10.00
C GLU A 60 -14.48 13.66 8.84
N PHE A 61 -15.12 13.11 7.81
CA PHE A 61 -15.57 13.87 6.65
C PHE A 61 -17.08 13.74 6.51
N ALA A 62 -17.74 14.86 6.22
CA ALA A 62 -19.21 14.89 6.11
C ALA A 62 -19.76 14.02 4.97
N ASN A 63 -18.97 13.80 3.91
CA ASN A 63 -19.36 13.00 2.77
C ASN A 63 -18.14 12.42 2.04
N PHE A 64 -18.42 11.50 1.11
CA PHE A 64 -17.40 10.84 0.29
C PHE A 64 -16.57 11.81 -0.54
N THR A 65 -17.19 12.83 -1.15
CA THR A 65 -16.49 13.79 -2.02
C THR A 65 -15.43 14.56 -1.24
N SER A 66 -15.75 15.02 -0.03
CA SER A 66 -14.78 15.69 0.86
C SER A 66 -13.63 14.76 1.24
N LEU A 67 -13.91 13.49 1.56
CA LEU A 67 -12.87 12.49 1.80
C LEU A 67 -12.00 12.29 0.55
N PHE A 68 -12.62 12.14 -0.62
CA PHE A 68 -11.94 11.88 -1.89
C PHE A 68 -10.94 12.98 -2.23
N HIS A 69 -11.34 14.25 -2.10
CA HIS A 69 -10.43 15.38 -2.32
C HIS A 69 -9.32 15.47 -1.27
N ALA A 70 -9.60 15.10 -0.01
CA ALA A 70 -8.59 15.11 1.04
C ALA A 70 -7.50 14.04 0.81
N ILE A 71 -7.85 12.86 0.29
CA ILE A 71 -6.89 11.78 0.02
C ILE A 71 -6.28 11.85 -1.39
N ASN A 72 -6.86 12.63 -2.30
CA ASN A 72 -6.34 12.91 -3.64
C ASN A 72 -6.23 14.45 -3.83
N PRO A 73 -5.34 15.13 -3.09
CA PRO A 73 -5.25 16.59 -3.17
C PRO A 73 -4.83 17.03 -4.57
N GLU A 74 -5.27 18.20 -5.00
CA GLU A 74 -5.01 18.71 -6.36
C GLU A 74 -3.51 18.80 -6.69
N SER A 75 -2.64 18.97 -5.71
CA SER A 75 -1.17 18.91 -5.88
C SER A 75 -0.65 17.55 -6.38
N THR A 76 -1.49 16.51 -6.37
CA THR A 76 -1.19 15.18 -6.93
C THR A 76 -1.78 14.97 -8.33
N THR A 77 -2.49 15.98 -8.88
CA THR A 77 -2.93 15.95 -10.28
C THR A 77 -1.71 15.81 -11.20
N GLY A 78 -1.71 14.77 -12.05
CA GLY A 78 -0.57 14.42 -12.91
C GLY A 78 0.38 13.34 -12.36
N SER A 79 0.19 12.84 -11.13
CA SER A 79 0.95 11.68 -10.63
C SER A 79 0.50 10.34 -11.25
N ALA A 80 -0.69 10.31 -11.84
CA ALA A 80 -1.17 9.18 -12.64
C ALA A 80 -0.80 9.38 -14.12
N GLY A 81 -0.42 8.30 -14.79
CA GLY A 81 -0.08 8.31 -16.24
C GLY A 81 1.41 8.33 -16.57
N THR A 82 2.29 8.25 -15.57
CA THR A 82 3.73 8.03 -15.83
C THR A 82 3.96 6.65 -16.45
N ALA A 83 4.84 6.57 -17.45
CA ALA A 83 5.24 5.31 -18.06
C ALA A 83 5.84 4.37 -16.99
N SER A 84 5.18 3.22 -16.77
CA SER A 84 5.63 2.23 -15.82
C SER A 84 5.25 0.83 -16.27
N LEU A 85 6.19 -0.10 -16.17
CA LEU A 85 5.86 -1.52 -16.18
C LEU A 85 5.46 -1.92 -14.77
N MET A 86 4.20 -2.32 -14.63
CA MET A 86 3.63 -2.76 -13.37
C MET A 86 3.41 -4.27 -13.36
N SER A 87 3.70 -4.89 -12.20
CA SER A 87 3.20 -6.21 -11.87
C SER A 87 2.25 -6.08 -10.68
N SER A 88 1.23 -6.93 -10.61
CA SER A 88 0.35 -6.93 -9.45
C SER A 88 -0.08 -8.34 -9.03
N ARG A 89 -0.41 -8.47 -7.75
CA ARG A 89 -0.86 -9.72 -7.16
C ARG A 89 -1.88 -9.45 -6.06
N LEU A 90 -2.92 -10.30 -5.99
CA LEU A 90 -3.79 -10.37 -4.83
C LEU A 90 -3.15 -11.26 -3.77
N LEU A 91 -3.06 -10.76 -2.54
CA LEU A 91 -2.40 -11.41 -1.41
C LEU A 91 -3.38 -11.59 -0.24
N GLY A 92 -3.42 -12.81 0.28
CA GLY A 92 -4.31 -13.23 1.36
C GLY A 92 -3.52 -13.73 2.55
N ARG A 93 -4.20 -14.47 3.43
CA ARG A 93 -3.61 -14.94 4.69
C ARG A 93 -2.32 -15.74 4.46
N GLU A 94 -2.37 -16.65 3.50
CA GLU A 94 -1.26 -17.53 3.15
C GLU A 94 0.02 -16.77 2.82
N GLN A 95 -0.08 -15.62 2.14
CA GLN A 95 1.08 -14.83 1.73
C GLN A 95 1.45 -13.72 2.72
N LEU A 96 0.59 -13.42 3.71
CA LEU A 96 0.78 -12.28 4.62
C LEU A 96 1.08 -12.69 6.06
N THR A 97 0.48 -13.77 6.55
CA THR A 97 0.62 -14.19 7.95
C THR A 97 1.09 -15.63 8.12
N ASP A 98 0.86 -16.49 7.12
CA ASP A 98 1.19 -17.91 7.25
C ASP A 98 2.61 -18.23 6.73
N ILE A 99 3.42 -17.19 6.52
CA ILE A 99 4.85 -17.27 6.21
C ILE A 99 5.69 -16.65 7.33
N SER A 100 6.95 -17.06 7.43
CA SER A 100 7.87 -16.43 8.38
C SER A 100 8.18 -14.97 8.01
N GLN A 101 8.50 -14.16 9.01
CA GLN A 101 8.92 -12.77 8.80
C GLN A 101 10.12 -12.69 7.84
N ASP A 102 11.10 -13.59 7.96
CA ASP A 102 12.25 -13.65 7.06
C ASP A 102 11.83 -13.92 5.61
N GLN A 103 10.84 -14.79 5.40
CA GLN A 103 10.32 -15.08 4.07
C GLN A 103 9.60 -13.86 3.48
N LEU A 104 8.79 -13.16 4.28
CA LEU A 104 8.16 -11.90 3.88
C LEU A 104 9.20 -10.85 3.49
N VAL A 105 10.23 -10.64 4.32
CA VAL A 105 11.32 -9.70 4.06
C VAL A 105 12.04 -10.04 2.76
N ARG A 106 12.37 -11.32 2.51
CA ARG A 106 12.99 -11.76 1.26
C ARG A 106 12.11 -11.46 0.04
N TYR A 107 10.80 -11.67 0.13
CA TYR A 107 9.89 -11.32 -0.96
C TYR A 107 9.83 -9.82 -1.21
N LEU A 108 9.73 -9.00 -0.17
CA LEU A 108 9.73 -7.55 -0.29
C LEU A 108 11.04 -7.04 -0.92
N GLN A 109 12.20 -7.50 -0.41
CA GLN A 109 13.51 -7.13 -0.96
C GLN A 109 13.66 -7.52 -2.44
N ARG A 110 13.22 -8.72 -2.81
CA ARG A 110 13.27 -9.17 -4.21
C ARG A 110 12.40 -8.32 -5.12
N THR A 111 11.20 -7.97 -4.63
CA THR A 111 10.19 -7.29 -5.43
C THR A 111 10.45 -5.78 -5.56
N LEU A 112 11.08 -5.18 -4.55
CA LEU A 112 11.44 -3.76 -4.53
C LEU A 112 12.86 -3.47 -5.05
N LYS A 113 13.60 -4.49 -5.49
CA LYS A 113 14.95 -4.31 -6.03
C LYS A 113 14.87 -3.48 -7.32
N SER A 114 15.46 -2.29 -7.30
CA SER A 114 15.54 -1.41 -8.46
C SER A 114 16.36 -2.04 -9.59
N GLN A 115 15.89 -1.91 -10.83
CA GLN A 115 16.65 -2.33 -12.01
C GLN A 115 17.68 -1.28 -12.46
N SER A 116 17.40 0.01 -12.25
CA SER A 116 18.23 1.14 -12.68
C SER A 116 18.85 1.96 -11.55
N GLY A 117 18.70 1.51 -10.29
CA GLY A 117 19.27 2.20 -9.12
C GLY A 117 18.44 3.36 -8.57
N SER A 118 17.34 3.74 -9.23
CA SER A 118 16.41 4.82 -8.81
C SER A 118 15.39 4.40 -7.74
N GLY A 119 15.51 3.20 -7.18
CA GLY A 119 14.56 2.62 -6.22
C GLY A 119 13.44 1.80 -6.88
N GLY A 120 12.57 1.25 -6.06
CA GLY A 120 11.36 0.54 -6.46
C GLY A 120 10.17 1.05 -5.65
N LEU A 121 8.98 1.01 -6.22
CA LEU A 121 7.74 1.44 -5.57
C LEU A 121 6.78 0.27 -5.48
N MET A 122 6.19 0.08 -4.30
CA MET A 122 5.10 -0.87 -4.09
C MET A 122 3.91 -0.14 -3.48
N ILE A 123 2.74 -0.36 -4.06
CA ILE A 123 1.46 0.15 -3.58
C ILE A 123 0.66 -1.03 -3.02
N PHE A 124 0.08 -0.85 -1.83
CA PHE A 124 -0.85 -1.80 -1.23
C PHE A 124 -2.25 -1.19 -1.21
N GLY A 125 -3.18 -1.79 -1.97
CA GLY A 125 -4.61 -1.50 -1.87
C GLY A 125 -5.31 -2.50 -0.95
N MET A 126 -5.92 -2.05 0.13
CA MET A 126 -6.79 -2.88 1.00
C MET A 126 -8.21 -2.97 0.43
N GLN A 127 -8.34 -3.56 -0.77
CA GLN A 127 -9.58 -3.52 -1.56
C GLN A 127 -10.31 -4.87 -1.63
N GLY A 128 -9.65 -5.97 -1.25
CA GLY A 128 -10.21 -7.31 -1.28
C GLY A 128 -10.97 -7.72 -0.01
N GLY A 129 -11.44 -8.96 0.02
CA GLY A 129 -11.95 -9.61 1.22
C GLY A 129 -13.43 -9.31 1.48
N LYS A 130 -13.75 -8.86 2.71
CA LYS A 130 -15.14 -8.81 3.22
C LYS A 130 -16.07 -7.98 2.33
N GLY A 131 -15.61 -6.87 1.76
CA GLY A 131 -16.41 -6.04 0.86
C GLY A 131 -16.89 -6.84 -0.36
N PRO A 132 -15.99 -7.26 -1.28
CA PRO A 132 -16.35 -8.10 -2.41
C PRO A 132 -17.05 -9.42 -2.04
N ALA A 133 -16.67 -10.06 -0.93
CA ALA A 133 -17.27 -11.30 -0.46
C ALA A 133 -18.76 -11.15 -0.07
N SER A 134 -19.13 -9.99 0.49
CA SER A 134 -20.49 -9.72 0.98
C SER A 134 -21.45 -9.28 -0.13
N VAL A 135 -20.96 -9.08 -1.37
CA VAL A 135 -21.82 -8.75 -2.51
C VAL A 135 -22.73 -9.95 -2.83
N PRO A 136 -24.07 -9.75 -2.95
CA PRO A 136 -25.04 -10.79 -3.34
C PRO A 136 -24.65 -11.50 -4.64
N ALA A 137 -24.93 -12.80 -4.75
CA ALA A 137 -24.38 -13.65 -5.81
C ALA A 137 -24.67 -13.13 -7.22
N GLU A 138 -25.89 -12.65 -7.42
CA GLU A 138 -26.44 -12.06 -8.63
C GLU A 138 -25.81 -10.71 -9.01
N MET A 139 -25.20 -9.99 -8.05
CA MET A 139 -24.54 -8.69 -8.26
C MET A 139 -23.02 -8.80 -8.45
N ARG A 140 -22.47 -10.02 -8.44
CA ARG A 140 -21.02 -10.25 -8.45
C ARG A 140 -20.33 -9.98 -9.78
N GLY A 141 -21.09 -10.07 -10.88
CA GLY A 141 -20.54 -10.01 -12.23
C GLY A 141 -19.40 -11.01 -12.46
N ALA A 142 -18.47 -10.64 -13.33
CA ALA A 142 -17.29 -11.44 -13.68
C ALA A 142 -16.06 -11.17 -12.79
N LEU A 143 -16.27 -10.63 -11.56
CA LEU A 143 -15.16 -10.35 -10.66
C LEU A 143 -14.44 -11.65 -10.28
N ASN A 144 -13.11 -11.69 -10.51
CA ASN A 144 -12.30 -12.85 -10.17
C ASN A 144 -12.55 -13.28 -8.69
N PRO A 145 -12.86 -14.56 -8.42
CA PRO A 145 -13.19 -15.03 -7.07
C PRO A 145 -12.14 -14.69 -6.00
N SER A 146 -10.85 -14.60 -6.37
CA SER A 146 -9.78 -14.23 -5.45
C SER A 146 -10.03 -12.88 -4.75
N TRP A 147 -10.72 -11.93 -5.38
CA TRP A 147 -11.06 -10.65 -4.72
C TRP A 147 -11.91 -10.82 -3.45
N ARG A 148 -12.56 -11.97 -3.25
CA ARG A 148 -13.39 -12.28 -2.09
C ARG A 148 -12.58 -12.87 -0.93
N THR A 149 -11.42 -13.46 -1.21
CA THR A 149 -10.59 -14.19 -0.23
C THR A 149 -9.31 -13.44 0.12
N GLU A 150 -8.72 -12.77 -0.87
CA GLU A 150 -7.48 -12.02 -0.71
C GLU A 150 -7.75 -10.64 -0.08
N TYR A 151 -6.77 -10.10 0.65
CA TYR A 151 -6.92 -8.84 1.39
C TYR A 151 -6.27 -7.65 0.69
N LEU A 152 -5.06 -7.86 0.14
CA LEU A 152 -4.26 -6.80 -0.47
C LEU A 152 -4.18 -6.98 -1.98
N HIS A 153 -4.37 -5.89 -2.72
CA HIS A 153 -3.88 -5.74 -4.08
C HIS A 153 -2.51 -5.08 -4.02
N ALA A 154 -1.45 -5.87 -4.18
CA ALA A 154 -0.08 -5.39 -4.22
C ALA A 154 0.30 -5.07 -5.66
N ILE A 155 0.74 -3.84 -5.92
CA ILE A 155 1.22 -3.38 -7.23
C ILE A 155 2.67 -2.95 -7.07
N THR A 156 3.53 -3.38 -7.98
CA THR A 156 4.97 -3.11 -7.93
C THR A 156 5.41 -2.46 -9.22
N MET A 157 6.18 -1.39 -9.08
CA MET A 157 6.65 -0.51 -10.15
C MET A 157 8.14 -0.20 -9.96
N GLY A 158 8.78 0.31 -11.01
CA GLY A 158 10.21 0.63 -11.01
C GLY A 158 11.06 -0.23 -11.95
N ALA A 159 10.41 -1.03 -12.79
CA ALA A 159 11.09 -1.65 -13.93
C ALA A 159 11.42 -0.60 -15.00
N SER A 160 12.60 -0.70 -15.60
CA SER A 160 13.04 0.20 -16.65
C SER A 160 12.34 -0.14 -17.96
N VAL A 161 11.77 0.87 -18.63
CA VAL A 161 11.16 0.72 -19.96
C VAL A 161 12.02 1.45 -20.96
N ASN A 162 12.50 0.73 -21.99
CA ASN A 162 13.17 1.38 -23.11
C ASN A 162 12.11 2.00 -24.02
N THR A 163 11.81 3.28 -23.80
CA THR A 163 10.80 4.03 -24.57
C THR A 163 11.25 4.39 -25.99
N THR A 164 12.50 4.07 -26.37
CA THR A 164 13.06 4.34 -27.70
C THR A 164 13.38 3.07 -28.51
N ALA A 165 13.12 1.88 -27.94
CA ALA A 165 13.38 0.60 -28.61
C ALA A 165 12.63 0.46 -29.95
N ASP A 166 11.42 1.01 -30.04
CA ASP A 166 10.55 0.92 -31.23
C ASP A 166 10.78 2.07 -32.23
N ARG A 167 11.89 2.80 -32.16
CA ARG A 167 12.23 3.85 -33.13
C ARG A 167 12.80 3.24 -34.42
N LYS A 168 11.99 2.44 -35.10
CA LYS A 168 12.14 2.12 -36.52
C LYS A 168 10.76 2.13 -37.15
N LEU A 169 10.37 3.28 -37.69
CA LEU A 169 9.51 3.49 -38.86
C LEU A 169 9.28 5.01 -38.99
N ALA A 170 10.25 5.68 -39.63
CA ALA A 170 10.08 6.93 -40.37
C ALA A 170 11.17 6.96 -41.45
#